data_AF-A0A2D5QGG8-F1
#
_entry.id   AF-A0A2D5QGG8-F1
#
_cell.length_a   1.000
_cell.length_b   1.000
_cell.length_c   1.000
_cell.angle_alpha   90.00
_cell.angle_beta   90.00
_cell.angle_gamma   90.00
#
_symmetry.space_group_name_H-M   'P 1'
#
loop_
_entity.id
_entity.type
_entity.pdbx_description
1 polymer ?
#
loop_
_entity_poly.entity_id
_entity_poly.type
_entity_poly.pdbx_seq_one_letter_code
_entity_poly.pdbx_strand_id
1 'polypeptide(L)'
;MQTINHLPVLLSGIIIGMIMMQVSIIAPAVFKTIDIQEAGPFLRNVFPKLFLVVLILSLTSLLYLYFFGTKDGVPLAVSFATAIAMTICYIIVPATNAAKDSGNEDQFKRLHTVSVLLTLTVLIINLGWSFF
;
A
#
# COMPACT_ATOMS: atom_id res chain seq x y z
N MET A 1 8.36 -16.22 -26.69
CA MET A 1 8.16 -15.07 -25.78
C MET A 1 7.14 -15.53 -24.76
N GLN A 2 7.56 -15.76 -23.52
CA GLN A 2 6.69 -16.21 -22.44
C GLN A 2 5.54 -15.20 -22.32
N THR A 3 4.32 -15.63 -22.60
CA THR A 3 3.12 -14.87 -22.27
C THR A 3 3.18 -14.57 -20.78
N ILE A 4 3.49 -13.31 -20.44
CA ILE A 4 3.35 -12.81 -19.08
C ILE A 4 1.89 -13.07 -18.73
N ASN A 5 1.63 -14.06 -17.88
CA ASN A 5 0.29 -14.31 -17.36
C ASN A 5 -0.26 -12.98 -16.85
N HIS A 6 -1.35 -12.50 -17.46
CA HIS A 6 -1.79 -11.11 -17.29
C HIS A 6 -2.28 -10.78 -15.87
N LEU A 7 -2.48 -11.80 -15.01
CA LEU A 7 -3.03 -11.63 -13.67
C LEU A 7 -2.09 -10.84 -12.73
N PRO A 8 -0.82 -11.23 -12.51
CA PRO A 8 0.12 -10.40 -11.72
C PRO A 8 0.20 -8.94 -12.17
N VAL A 9 0.26 -8.69 -13.48
CA VAL A 9 0.31 -7.32 -14.04
C VAL A 9 -0.99 -6.56 -13.72
N LEU A 10 -2.15 -7.22 -13.89
CA LEU A 10 -3.44 -6.64 -13.51
C LEU A 10 -3.50 -6.30 -12.02
N LEU A 11 -3.05 -7.21 -11.14
CA LEU A 11 -3.04 -7.01 -9.70
C LEU A 11 -2.12 -5.84 -9.31
N SER A 12 -0.92 -5.73 -9.89
CA SER A 12 -0.05 -4.57 -9.69
C SER A 12 -0.67 -3.28 -10.22
N GLY A 13 -1.34 -3.31 -11.38
CA GLY A 13 -2.11 -2.18 -11.90
C GLY A 13 -3.19 -1.70 -10.93
N ILE A 14 -3.94 -2.61 -10.32
CA ILE A 14 -4.94 -2.29 -9.28
C ILE A 14 -4.25 -1.66 -8.07
N ILE A 15 -3.15 -2.24 -7.58
CA ILE A 15 -2.40 -1.70 -6.42
C ILE A 15 -1.94 -0.27 -6.70
N ILE A 16 -1.35 -0.02 -7.86
CA ILE A 16 -0.91 1.32 -8.30
C ILE A 16 -2.09 2.28 -8.32
N GLY A 17 -3.19 1.90 -8.99
CA GLY A 17 -4.39 2.71 -9.10
C GLY A 17 -4.98 3.06 -7.73
N MET A 18 -5.05 2.10 -6.80
CA MET A 18 -5.54 2.33 -5.45
C MET A 18 -4.68 3.33 -4.67
N ILE A 19 -3.35 3.17 -4.71
CA ILE A 19 -2.43 4.07 -4.01
C ILE A 19 -2.52 5.48 -4.62
N MET A 20 -2.51 5.60 -5.94
CA MET A 20 -2.64 6.90 -6.62
C MET A 20 -3.99 7.56 -6.34
N MET A 21 -5.10 6.82 -6.38
CA MET A 21 -6.42 7.34 -6.05
C MET A 21 -6.46 7.86 -4.60
N GLN A 22 -5.89 7.12 -3.66
CA GLN A 22 -5.88 7.53 -2.26
C GLN A 22 -5.06 8.82 -2.05
N VAL A 23 -3.84 8.88 -2.61
CA VAL A 23 -2.89 9.97 -2.33
C VAL A 23 -3.18 11.22 -3.15
N SER A 24 -3.57 11.07 -4.42
CA SER A 24 -3.74 12.20 -5.33
C SER A 24 -5.15 12.78 -5.34
N ILE A 25 -6.17 11.99 -4.97
CA ILE A 25 -7.58 12.38 -5.10
C ILE A 25 -8.27 12.36 -3.73
N ILE A 26 -8.32 11.21 -3.06
CA ILE A 26 -9.15 11.04 -1.85
C ILE A 26 -8.61 11.88 -0.69
N ALA A 27 -7.33 11.76 -0.33
CA ALA A 27 -6.78 12.50 0.81
C ALA A 27 -6.86 14.03 0.61
N PRO A 28 -6.46 14.61 -0.53
CA PRO A 28 -6.63 16.05 -0.78
C PRO A 28 -8.09 16.51 -0.77
N ALA A 29 -9.00 15.72 -1.34
CA ALA A 29 -10.43 16.04 -1.32
C ALA A 29 -10.95 16.08 0.11
N VAL A 30 -10.65 15.05 0.93
CA VAL A 30 -11.05 14.97 2.34
C VAL A 30 -10.53 16.17 3.13
N PHE A 31 -9.24 16.51 3.02
CA PHE A 31 -8.68 17.65 3.74
C PHE A 31 -9.25 19.00 3.28
N LYS A 32 -9.81 19.08 2.06
CA LYS A 32 -10.42 20.30 1.52
C LYS A 32 -11.91 20.43 1.88
N THR A 33 -12.63 19.32 2.04
CA THR A 33 -14.09 19.32 2.20
C THR A 33 -14.57 19.01 3.61
N ILE A 34 -13.72 18.43 4.45
CA ILE A 34 -14.05 18.04 5.82
C ILE A 34 -13.21 18.86 6.79
N ASP A 35 -13.83 19.31 7.89
CA ASP A 35 -13.12 19.98 8.97
C ASP A 35 -11.98 19.12 9.52
N ILE A 36 -10.87 19.74 9.91
CA ILE A 36 -9.65 19.04 10.35
C ILE A 36 -9.90 18.06 11.51
N GLN A 37 -10.92 18.36 12.35
CA GLN A 37 -11.34 17.55 13.49
C GLN A 37 -11.95 16.21 13.06
N GLU A 38 -12.64 16.19 11.91
CA GLU A 38 -13.35 15.03 11.36
C GLU A 38 -12.54 14.29 10.27
N ALA A 39 -11.68 15.00 9.55
CA ALA A 39 -10.83 14.43 8.49
C ALA A 39 -9.84 13.38 9.04
N GLY A 40 -9.26 13.62 10.22
CA GLY A 40 -8.33 12.70 10.87
C GLY A 40 -8.95 11.33 11.19
N PRO A 41 -10.05 11.27 11.97
CA PRO A 41 -10.79 10.03 12.22
C PRO A 41 -11.19 9.27 10.95
N PHE A 42 -11.66 9.98 9.92
CA PHE A 42 -12.01 9.38 8.64
C PHE A 42 -10.82 8.65 8.00
N LEU A 43 -9.69 9.34 7.84
CA LEU A 43 -8.49 8.77 7.22
C LEU A 43 -7.94 7.59 8.02
N ARG A 44 -7.99 7.64 9.36
CA ARG A 44 -7.58 6.54 10.24
C ARG A 44 -8.40 5.27 10.07
N ASN A 45 -9.63 5.37 9.56
CA ASN A 45 -10.48 4.22 9.22
C ASN A 45 -10.23 3.72 7.77
N VAL A 46 -9.79 4.59 6.87
CA VAL A 46 -9.58 4.25 5.45
C VAL A 46 -8.22 3.58 5.21
N PHE A 47 -7.13 4.15 5.75
CA PHE A 47 -5.78 3.63 5.52
C PHE A 47 -5.58 2.15 5.92
N PRO A 48 -6.10 1.65 7.06
CA PRO A 48 -5.93 0.24 7.43
C PRO A 48 -6.59 -0.70 6.42
N LYS A 49 -7.74 -0.29 5.84
CA LYS A 49 -8.43 -1.04 4.80
C LYS A 49 -7.64 -1.04 3.50
N LEU A 50 -7.05 0.10 3.12
CA LEU A 50 -6.16 0.17 1.96
C LEU A 50 -4.98 -0.79 2.12
N PHE A 51 -4.27 -0.75 3.25
CA PHE A 51 -3.12 -1.64 3.48
C PHE A 51 -3.53 -3.12 3.44
N LEU A 52 -4.66 -3.47 4.05
CA LEU A 52 -5.16 -4.84 4.05
C LEU A 52 -5.55 -5.32 2.65
N VAL A 53 -6.22 -4.48 1.84
CA VAL A 53 -6.60 -4.85 0.48
C VAL A 53 -5.35 -5.03 -0.40
N VAL A 54 -4.39 -4.10 -0.33
CA VAL A 54 -3.13 -4.22 -1.09
C VAL A 54 -2.34 -5.46 -0.65
N LEU A 55 -2.33 -5.78 0.65
CA LEU A 55 -1.76 -7.03 1.16
C LEU A 55 -2.41 -8.25 0.51
N ILE A 56 -3.75 -8.34 0.52
CA ILE A 56 -4.49 -9.47 -0.08
C ILE A 56 -4.17 -9.60 -1.58
N LEU A 57 -4.15 -8.49 -2.32
CA LEU A 57 -3.81 -8.48 -3.75
C LEU A 57 -2.37 -8.99 -3.97
N SER A 58 -1.42 -8.54 -3.15
CA SER A 58 -0.02 -8.97 -3.25
C SER A 58 0.19 -10.44 -2.91
N LEU A 59 -0.53 -10.98 -1.91
CA LEU A 59 -0.50 -12.40 -1.56
C LEU A 59 -1.14 -13.25 -2.66
N THR A 60 -2.21 -12.76 -3.28
CA THR A 60 -2.86 -13.42 -4.42
C THR A 60 -1.89 -13.52 -5.60
N SER A 61 -1.18 -12.42 -5.92
CA SER A 61 -0.13 -12.39 -6.95
C SER A 61 1.00 -13.36 -6.62
N LEU A 62 1.47 -13.36 -5.36
CA LEU A 62 2.55 -14.22 -4.91
C LEU A 62 2.20 -15.71 -5.02
N LEU A 63 1.00 -16.10 -4.58
CA LEU A 63 0.52 -17.48 -4.70
C LEU A 63 0.40 -17.89 -6.16
N TYR A 64 -0.14 -17.01 -7.02
CA TYR A 64 -0.25 -17.28 -8.44
C TYR A 64 1.13 -17.50 -9.09
N LEU A 65 2.09 -16.63 -8.81
CA LEU A 65 3.45 -16.72 -9.33
C LEU A 65 4.20 -17.95 -8.79
N TYR A 66 3.94 -18.34 -7.54
CA TYR A 66 4.54 -19.55 -6.97
C TYR A 66 4.11 -20.83 -7.70
N PHE A 67 2.82 -20.95 -8.06
CA PHE A 67 2.29 -22.15 -8.74
C PHE A 67 2.39 -22.12 -10.27
N PHE A 68 2.30 -20.94 -10.87
CA PHE A 68 2.12 -20.76 -12.33
C PHE A 68 3.13 -19.78 -12.95
N GLY A 69 4.07 -19.26 -12.16
CA GLY A 69 5.05 -18.28 -12.62
C GLY A 69 6.11 -18.88 -13.56
N THR A 70 6.81 -18.00 -14.26
CA THR A 70 7.96 -18.35 -15.11
C THR A 70 9.26 -18.27 -14.29
N LYS A 71 10.41 -18.46 -14.93
CA LYS A 71 11.73 -18.35 -14.29
C LYS A 71 12.12 -16.91 -13.91
N ASP A 72 11.32 -15.92 -14.28
CA ASP A 72 11.57 -14.52 -13.90
C ASP A 72 11.19 -14.31 -12.43
N GLY A 73 12.18 -14.01 -11.60
CA GLY A 73 11.99 -13.79 -10.16
C GLY A 73 11.51 -12.39 -9.80
N VAL A 74 11.51 -11.43 -10.73
CA VAL A 74 11.18 -10.02 -10.43
C VAL A 74 9.72 -9.87 -9.96
N PRO A 75 8.69 -10.39 -10.66
CA PRO A 75 7.30 -10.24 -10.22
C PRO A 75 7.04 -10.89 -8.84
N LEU A 76 7.71 -12.02 -8.58
CA LEU A 76 7.60 -12.74 -7.31
C LEU A 76 8.21 -11.91 -6.17
N ALA A 77 9.42 -11.37 -6.39
CA ALA A 77 10.10 -10.50 -5.44
C ALA A 77 9.30 -9.23 -5.13
N VAL A 78 8.71 -8.58 -6.15
CA VAL A 78 7.86 -7.40 -5.95
C VAL A 78 6.58 -7.73 -5.19
N SER A 79 5.91 -8.84 -5.53
CA SER A 79 4.71 -9.29 -4.82
C SER A 79 5.02 -9.57 -3.34
N PHE A 80 6.16 -10.20 -3.06
CA PHE A 80 6.62 -10.48 -1.70
C PHE A 80 6.98 -9.21 -0.92
N ALA A 81 7.76 -8.31 -1.53
CA ALA A 81 8.11 -7.02 -0.92
C ALA A 81 6.86 -6.18 -0.62
N THR A 82 5.88 -6.19 -1.52
CA THR A 82 4.59 -5.52 -1.31
C THR A 82 3.83 -6.10 -0.13
N ALA A 83 3.77 -7.43 -0.01
CA ALA A 83 3.11 -8.10 1.11
C ALA A 83 3.77 -7.74 2.45
N ILE A 84 5.10 -7.76 2.52
CA ILE A 84 5.84 -7.36 3.73
C ILE A 84 5.56 -5.90 4.07
N ALA A 85 5.71 -4.99 3.10
CA ALA A 85 5.52 -3.56 3.32
C ALA A 85 4.10 -3.25 3.83
N MET A 86 3.07 -3.84 3.22
CA MET A 86 1.68 -3.62 3.64
C MET A 86 1.35 -4.28 4.98
N THR A 87 1.97 -5.41 5.30
CA THR A 87 1.87 -6.02 6.64
C THR A 87 2.45 -5.09 7.71
N ILE A 88 3.63 -4.52 7.47
CA ILE A 88 4.24 -3.54 8.38
C ILE A 88 3.31 -2.32 8.53
N CYS A 89 2.86 -1.73 7.41
CA CYS A 89 1.93 -0.60 7.43
C CYS A 89 0.66 -0.89 8.23
N TYR A 90 0.06 -2.07 8.06
CA TYR A 90 -1.13 -2.48 8.80
C TYR A 90 -0.87 -2.62 10.30
N ILE A 91 0.24 -3.26 10.69
CA ILE A 91 0.58 -3.50 12.11
C ILE A 91 0.89 -2.20 12.85
N ILE A 92 1.49 -1.20 12.19
CA ILE A 92 1.85 0.07 12.86
C ILE A 92 0.67 1.05 12.98
N VAL A 93 -0.48 0.79 12.35
CA VAL A 93 -1.67 1.67 12.43
C VAL A 93 -2.09 1.95 13.88
N PRO A 94 -2.30 0.95 14.76
CA PRO A 94 -2.77 1.22 16.12
C PRO A 94 -1.78 2.08 16.90
N ALA A 95 -0.48 1.82 16.74
CA ALA A 95 0.57 2.61 17.38
C ALA A 95 0.65 4.04 16.83
N THR A 96 0.46 4.22 15.51
CA THR A 96 0.40 5.55 14.88
C THR A 96 -0.79 6.35 15.41
N ASN A 97 -1.96 5.72 15.50
CA ASN A 97 -3.18 6.35 15.98
C ASN A 97 -3.07 6.71 17.47
N ALA A 98 -2.59 5.79 18.30
CA ALA A 98 -2.37 6.03 19.72
C ALA A 98 -1.39 7.18 19.97
N ALA A 99 -0.28 7.25 19.22
CA ALA A 99 0.67 8.35 19.31
C ALA A 99 0.03 9.70 18.94
N LYS A 100 -0.87 9.71 17.94
CA LYS A 100 -1.60 10.93 17.56
C LYS A 100 -2.59 11.36 18.64
N ASP A 101 -3.33 10.41 19.19
CA ASP A 101 -4.35 10.66 20.22
C ASP A 101 -3.73 11.12 21.56
N SER A 102 -2.54 10.64 21.89
CA SER A 102 -1.80 11.04 23.10
C SER A 102 -0.99 12.34 22.91
N GLY A 103 -1.03 12.98 21.74
CA GLY A 103 -0.21 14.15 21.43
C GLY A 103 1.30 13.88 21.32
N ASN A 104 1.72 12.61 21.17
CA ASN A 104 3.12 12.25 20.99
C ASN A 104 3.54 12.43 19.52
N GLU A 105 3.80 13.69 19.15
CA GLU A 105 4.09 14.09 17.78
C GLU A 105 5.36 13.44 17.21
N ASP A 106 6.38 13.17 18.03
CA ASP A 106 7.62 12.54 17.56
C ASP A 106 7.40 11.08 17.16
N GLN A 107 6.69 10.31 18.00
CA GLN A 107 6.33 8.93 17.67
C GLN A 107 5.37 8.86 16.49
N PHE A 108 4.38 9.76 16.44
CA PHE A 108 3.45 9.85 15.31
C PHE A 108 4.20 10.11 14.00
N LYS A 109 5.06 11.14 13.95
CA LYS A 109 5.86 11.47 12.77
C LYS A 109 6.69 10.28 12.31
N ARG A 110 7.41 9.62 13.22
CA ARG A 110 8.24 8.46 12.88
C ARG A 110 7.43 7.33 12.25
N LEU A 111 6.35 6.89 12.90
CA LEU A 111 5.53 5.78 12.39
C LEU A 111 4.79 6.15 11.10
N HIS A 112 4.25 7.38 11.03
CA HIS A 112 3.61 7.88 9.83
C HIS A 112 4.58 7.94 8.64
N THR A 113 5.78 8.50 8.82
CA THR A 113 6.80 8.54 7.78
C THR A 113 7.20 7.15 7.31
N VAL A 114 7.35 6.16 8.22
CA VAL A 114 7.60 4.76 7.83
C VAL A 114 6.48 4.25 6.92
N SER A 115 5.21 4.46 7.28
CA SER A 115 4.08 4.03 6.45
C SER A 115 4.05 4.69 5.07
N VAL A 116 4.38 5.99 4.99
CA VAL A 116 4.43 6.75 3.74
C VAL A 116 5.56 6.24 2.84
N LEU A 117 6.77 6.09 3.39
CA LEU A 117 7.92 5.60 2.63
C LEU A 117 7.68 4.18 2.09
N LEU A 118 7.15 3.28 2.91
CA LEU A 118 6.80 1.92 2.46
C LEU A 118 5.74 1.93 1.36
N THR A 119 4.71 2.78 1.48
CA THR A 119 3.65 2.89 0.47
C THR A 119 4.19 3.46 -0.85
N LEU A 120 5.10 4.44 -0.79
CA LEU A 120 5.79 4.97 -1.97
C LEU A 120 6.72 3.94 -2.61
N THR A 121 7.46 3.17 -1.80
CA THR A 121 8.26 2.05 -2.31
C THR A 121 7.37 1.05 -3.03
N VAL A 122 6.24 0.64 -2.45
CA VAL A 122 5.27 -0.26 -3.10
C VAL A 122 4.78 0.30 -4.43
N LEU A 123 4.44 1.58 -4.50
CA LEU A 123 4.03 2.23 -5.74
C LEU A 123 5.13 2.13 -6.81
N ILE A 124 6.35 2.52 -6.47
CA ILE A 124 7.49 2.56 -7.40
C ILE A 124 7.85 1.17 -7.90
N ILE A 125 7.97 0.18 -7.01
CA ILE A 125 8.37 -1.17 -7.42
C ILE A 125 7.29 -1.81 -8.29
N ASN A 126 6.00 -1.61 -7.98
CA ASN A 126 4.90 -2.14 -8.79
C ASN A 126 4.83 -1.48 -10.17
N LEU A 127 5.04 -0.16 -10.25
CA LEU A 127 5.16 0.55 -11.52
C LEU A 127 6.35 0.05 -12.34
N GLY A 128 7.50 -0.12 -11.68
CA GLY A 128 8.74 -0.53 -12.30
C GLY A 128 8.59 -1.83 -13.08
N TRP A 129 8.24 -2.93 -12.40
CA TRP A 129 8.20 -4.24 -13.07
C TRP A 129 7.01 -4.41 -14.03
N SER A 130 5.90 -3.70 -13.80
CA SER A 130 4.68 -3.89 -14.60
C SER A 130 4.75 -3.19 -15.96
N PHE A 131 5.59 -2.16 -16.08
CA PHE A 131 5.64 -1.29 -17.27
C PHE A 131 7.05 -1.14 -17.87
N PHE A 132 8.11 -1.60 -17.20
CA PHE A 132 9.50 -1.52 -17.64
C PHE A 132 10.21 -2.86 -17.46
#